data_AF-A0AAD3YTF1-F1
#
_entry.id   AF-A0AAD3YTF1-F1
#
_cell.length_a   1.000
_cell.length_b   1.000
_cell.length_c   1.000
_cell.angle_alpha   90.00
_cell.angle_beta   90.00
_cell.angle_gamma   90.00
#
_symmetry.space_group_name_H-M   'P 1'
#
loop_
_entity.id
_entity.type
_entity.pdbx_description
1 polymer ?
#
loop_
_entity_poly.entity_id
_entity_poly.type
_entity_poly.pdbx_seq_one_letter_code
_entity_poly.pdbx_strand_id
1 'polypeptide(L)'
;FLSRMEQILPWQNMTAVIEPFYPKAGNGRRPYPLETMLRIHCMQHWYNLSDGAMEDALYEIASMRLFARLSLDSALPDRTTIMNFRHLLEQHQLARQLFKTINRWLAEAGVMMTQGTLVDATIIEAPSSTKNKEQQRDPEMHQTKKGNQWHFGMKAHIGVDAKSGLTHSLVTTAANEHDLNQLGNLLHGEEQFVSADAGYQGAPQREELAEVDVDWLIAERPGRVKTLKQHPRKNKTAINIEYMKASIRARVEHPFRIIKRQFGFVKARYKGLLKNDNQLAMLFTLANLFRVDQMIRQWERSQ
;
A
#
# COMPACT_ATOMS: atom_id res chain seq x y z
N PHE A 1 -5.97 -14.79 13.49
CA PHE A 1 -5.49 -13.94 12.38
C PHE A 1 -4.27 -14.57 11.74
N LEU A 2 -3.15 -14.69 12.46
CA LEU A 2 -1.89 -15.27 11.96
C LEU A 2 -2.06 -16.63 11.29
N SER A 3 -2.85 -17.55 11.86
CA SER A 3 -3.12 -18.86 11.23
C SER A 3 -3.80 -18.78 9.86
N ARG A 4 -4.63 -17.75 9.61
CA ARG A 4 -5.23 -17.53 8.29
C ARG A 4 -4.22 -16.95 7.32
N MET A 5 -3.43 -15.98 7.78
CA MET A 5 -2.35 -15.42 6.98
C MET A 5 -1.33 -16.50 6.58
N GLU A 6 -1.01 -17.44 7.47
CA GLU A 6 -0.13 -18.59 7.16
C GLU A 6 -0.62 -19.39 5.94
N GLN A 7 -1.94 -19.55 5.79
CA GLN A 7 -2.55 -20.29 4.68
C GLN A 7 -2.66 -19.48 3.38
N ILE A 8 -2.77 -18.15 3.49
CA ILE A 8 -3.04 -17.27 2.35
C ILE A 8 -1.76 -16.72 1.72
N LEU A 9 -0.70 -16.52 2.51
CA LEU A 9 0.54 -15.96 2.00
C LEU A 9 1.25 -16.98 1.09
N PRO A 10 1.58 -16.63 -0.16
CA PRO A 10 2.33 -17.50 -1.05
C PRO A 10 3.82 -17.45 -0.69
N TRP A 11 4.18 -18.08 0.43
CA TRP A 11 5.51 -17.99 1.03
C TRP A 11 6.63 -18.32 0.05
N GLN A 12 6.46 -19.37 -0.75
CA GLN A 12 7.45 -19.79 -1.75
C GLN A 12 7.72 -18.68 -2.78
N ASN A 13 6.68 -18.06 -3.32
CA ASN A 13 6.80 -16.95 -4.27
C ASN A 13 7.53 -15.76 -3.63
N MET A 14 7.22 -15.43 -2.37
CA MET A 14 7.85 -14.32 -1.66
C MET A 14 9.32 -14.61 -1.33
N THR A 15 9.63 -15.81 -0.84
CA THR A 15 11.00 -16.20 -0.48
C THR A 15 11.88 -16.30 -1.72
N ALA A 16 11.36 -16.79 -2.86
CA ALA A 16 12.11 -16.89 -4.11
C ALA A 16 12.63 -15.53 -4.62
N VAL A 17 11.91 -14.43 -4.33
CA VAL A 17 12.36 -13.08 -4.67
C VAL A 17 13.56 -12.63 -3.82
N ILE A 18 13.62 -13.07 -2.56
CA ILE A 18 14.60 -12.60 -1.58
C ILE A 18 15.83 -13.52 -1.52
N GLU A 19 15.64 -14.81 -1.73
CA GLU A 19 16.64 -15.87 -1.61
C GLU A 19 17.96 -15.57 -2.33
N PRO A 20 17.99 -15.01 -3.56
CA PRO A 20 19.24 -14.69 -4.25
C PRO A 20 20.15 -13.71 -3.51
N PHE A 21 19.57 -12.85 -2.67
CA PHE A 21 20.28 -11.82 -1.92
C PHE A 21 20.51 -12.22 -0.46
N TYR A 22 19.86 -13.29 0.00
CA TYR A 22 19.88 -13.66 1.41
C TYR A 22 21.23 -14.28 1.80
N PRO A 23 21.79 -13.94 2.98
CA PRO A 23 23.08 -14.46 3.40
C PRO A 23 23.08 -15.98 3.46
N LYS A 24 24.13 -16.60 2.91
CA LYS A 24 24.37 -18.04 3.00
C LYS A 24 25.16 -18.36 4.26
N ALA A 25 24.97 -19.56 4.81
CA ALA A 25 25.76 -20.01 5.95
C ALA A 25 27.25 -20.08 5.56
N GLY A 26 28.07 -19.26 6.23
CA GLY A 26 29.53 -19.31 6.18
C GLY A 26 30.11 -19.62 7.56
N ASN A 27 31.38 -19.25 7.78
CA ASN A 27 32.09 -19.49 9.05
C ASN A 27 31.69 -18.56 10.21
N GLY A 28 30.77 -17.61 9.98
CA GLY A 28 30.28 -16.66 10.99
C GLY A 28 28.98 -17.09 11.67
N ARG A 29 28.31 -16.14 12.36
CA ARG A 29 26.96 -16.36 12.91
C ARG A 29 26.04 -16.82 11.78
N ARG A 30 25.46 -18.01 11.94
CA ARG A 30 24.53 -18.55 10.95
C ARG A 30 23.31 -17.63 10.85
N PRO A 31 22.90 -17.24 9.63
CA PRO A 31 21.69 -16.45 9.46
C PRO A 31 20.47 -17.28 9.88
N TYR A 32 19.44 -16.62 10.41
CA TYR A 32 18.14 -17.26 10.64
C TYR A 32 17.53 -17.71 9.31
N PRO A 33 16.62 -18.70 9.31
CA PRO A 33 15.90 -19.07 8.11
C PRO A 33 15.21 -17.85 7.46
N LEU A 34 15.31 -17.72 6.14
CA LEU A 34 14.71 -16.60 5.40
C LEU A 34 13.20 -16.50 5.66
N GLU A 35 12.51 -17.63 5.65
CA GLU A 35 11.07 -17.70 5.88
C GLU A 35 10.67 -17.16 7.27
N THR A 36 11.50 -17.39 8.30
CA THR A 36 11.35 -16.83 9.65
C THR A 36 11.50 -15.31 9.64
N MET A 37 12.56 -14.78 9.00
CA MET A 37 12.77 -13.33 8.94
C MET A 37 11.68 -12.62 8.14
N LEU A 38 11.18 -13.23 7.07
CA LEU A 38 10.06 -12.70 6.30
C LEU A 38 8.78 -12.65 7.14
N ARG A 39 8.47 -13.69 7.93
CA ARG A 39 7.31 -13.70 8.85
C ARG A 39 7.38 -12.61 9.89
N ILE A 40 8.56 -12.42 10.48
CA ILE A 40 8.81 -11.33 11.42
C ILE A 40 8.52 -10.00 10.75
N HIS A 41 9.03 -9.79 9.53
CA HIS A 41 8.80 -8.58 8.78
C HIS A 41 7.31 -8.34 8.45
N CYS A 42 6.56 -9.39 8.10
CA CYS A 42 5.11 -9.29 7.91
C CYS A 42 4.40 -8.87 9.21
N MET A 43 4.77 -9.44 10.35
CA MET A 43 4.21 -9.05 11.66
C MET A 43 4.55 -7.60 12.03
N GLN A 44 5.77 -7.12 11.72
CA GLN A 44 6.12 -5.71 11.92
C GLN A 44 5.15 -4.77 11.21
N HIS A 45 4.76 -5.10 9.98
CA HIS A 45 3.80 -4.29 9.22
C HIS A 45 2.36 -4.46 9.71
N TRP A 46 1.89 -5.69 9.95
CA TRP A 46 0.52 -5.93 10.41
C TRP A 46 0.21 -5.31 11.77
N TYR A 47 1.20 -5.29 12.67
CA TYR A 47 1.04 -4.79 14.03
C TYR A 47 1.74 -3.45 14.27
N ASN A 48 2.30 -2.83 13.22
CA ASN A 48 2.99 -1.55 13.28
C ASN A 48 4.17 -1.55 14.29
N LEU A 49 4.90 -2.66 14.43
CA LEU A 49 5.97 -2.80 15.42
C LEU A 49 7.29 -2.25 14.88
N SER A 50 8.08 -1.64 15.76
CA SER A 50 9.49 -1.29 15.47
C SER A 50 10.38 -2.54 15.54
N ASP A 51 11.63 -2.43 15.13
CA ASP A 51 12.60 -3.54 15.23
C ASP A 51 12.75 -4.01 16.69
N GLY A 52 12.82 -3.08 17.66
CA GLY A 52 12.87 -3.41 19.10
C GLY A 52 11.55 -3.95 19.66
N ALA A 53 10.41 -3.34 19.32
CA ALA A 53 9.12 -3.83 19.79
C ALA A 53 8.78 -5.23 19.24
N MET A 54 9.30 -5.56 18.05
CA MET A 54 9.16 -6.89 17.48
C MET A 54 10.06 -7.91 18.19
N GLU A 55 11.29 -7.54 18.55
CA GLU A 55 12.15 -8.35 19.42
C GLU A 55 11.43 -8.68 20.74
N ASP A 56 10.94 -7.66 21.46
CA ASP A 56 10.20 -7.83 22.72
C ASP A 56 8.97 -8.75 22.52
N ALA A 57 8.21 -8.53 21.45
CA ALA A 57 7.04 -9.35 21.13
C ALA A 57 7.38 -10.81 20.82
N LEU A 58 8.55 -11.12 20.25
CA LEU A 58 8.99 -12.51 20.05
C LEU A 58 9.29 -13.22 21.37
N TYR A 59 9.78 -12.50 22.38
CA TYR A 59 9.96 -13.03 23.74
C TYR A 59 8.62 -13.24 24.44
N GLU A 60 7.75 -12.22 24.43
CA GLU A 60 6.56 -12.18 25.27
C GLU A 60 5.33 -12.88 24.65
N ILE A 61 5.16 -12.83 23.33
CA ILE A 61 3.93 -13.26 22.66
C ILE A 61 4.14 -14.59 21.95
N ALA A 62 3.71 -15.68 22.60
CA ALA A 62 3.88 -17.04 22.10
C ALA A 62 3.30 -17.25 20.68
N SER A 63 2.17 -16.64 20.35
CA SER A 63 1.55 -16.78 19.03
C SER A 63 2.37 -16.14 17.90
N MET A 64 3.05 -15.02 18.15
CA MET A 64 3.94 -14.38 17.17
C MET A 64 5.22 -15.20 16.99
N ARG A 65 5.77 -15.70 18.08
CA ARG A 65 6.94 -16.59 18.06
C ARG A 65 6.66 -17.89 17.30
N LEU A 66 5.52 -18.52 17.57
CA LEU A 66 5.07 -19.72 16.85
C LEU A 66 4.85 -19.43 15.35
N PHE A 67 4.22 -18.31 15.02
CA PHE A 67 4.04 -17.90 13.63
C PHE A 67 5.38 -17.74 12.91
N ALA A 68 6.39 -17.14 13.56
CA ALA A 68 7.75 -17.02 13.04
C ALA A 68 8.56 -18.34 13.03
N ARG A 69 7.98 -19.45 13.50
CA ARG A 69 8.63 -20.77 13.62
C ARG A 69 9.89 -20.74 14.52
N LEU A 70 9.80 -19.99 15.61
CA LEU A 70 10.87 -19.88 16.61
C LEU A 70 10.50 -20.63 17.89
N SER A 71 11.51 -21.13 18.60
CA SER A 71 11.37 -21.73 19.94
C SER A 71 12.24 -20.96 20.95
N LEU A 72 11.90 -21.06 22.24
CA LEU A 72 12.68 -20.45 23.32
C LEU A 72 13.95 -21.24 23.67
N ASP A 73 14.11 -22.44 23.11
CA ASP A 73 15.29 -23.28 23.30
C ASP A 73 16.50 -22.79 22.49
N SER A 74 16.30 -21.75 21.67
CA SER A 74 17.31 -21.13 20.84
C SER A 74 17.26 -19.61 20.94
N ALA A 75 18.37 -18.94 20.61
CA ALA A 75 18.42 -17.48 20.62
C ALA A 75 17.42 -16.89 19.61
N LEU A 76 16.60 -15.95 20.06
CA LEU A 76 15.66 -15.22 19.19
C LEU A 76 16.38 -14.12 18.40
N PRO A 77 15.85 -13.71 17.23
CA PRO A 77 16.38 -12.57 16.48
C PRO A 77 16.26 -11.28 17.29
N ASP A 78 17.41 -10.67 17.59
CA ASP A 78 17.47 -9.35 18.22
C ASP A 78 17.09 -8.22 17.23
N ARG A 79 16.85 -7.00 17.74
CA ARG A 79 16.52 -5.82 16.93
C ARG A 79 17.51 -5.56 15.80
N THR A 80 18.80 -5.87 16.02
CA THR A 80 19.85 -5.64 15.03
C THR A 80 19.72 -6.62 13.87
N THR A 81 19.38 -7.87 14.17
CA THR A 81 19.10 -8.92 13.19
C THR A 81 17.87 -8.57 12.35
N ILE A 82 16.79 -8.11 12.99
CA ILE A 82 15.57 -7.65 12.31
C ILE A 82 15.87 -6.42 11.43
N MET A 83 16.61 -5.45 11.97
CA MET A 83 17.05 -4.24 11.25
C MET A 83 17.87 -4.60 10.01
N ASN A 84 18.81 -5.54 10.11
CA ASN A 84 19.66 -5.96 8.99
C ASN A 84 18.84 -6.62 7.88
N PHE A 85 17.82 -7.42 8.22
CA PHE A 85 16.90 -7.96 7.22
C PHE A 85 16.13 -6.86 6.50
N ARG A 86 15.62 -5.86 7.23
CA ARG A 86 14.97 -4.70 6.62
C ARG A 86 15.92 -3.94 5.68
N HIS A 87 17.17 -3.70 6.09
CA HIS A 87 18.16 -3.04 5.24
C HIS A 87 18.50 -3.85 3.99
N LEU A 88 18.52 -5.18 4.07
CA LEU A 88 18.69 -6.05 2.91
C LEU A 88 17.54 -5.86 1.90
N LEU A 89 16.30 -5.80 2.37
CA LEU A 89 15.14 -5.53 1.50
C LEU A 89 15.22 -4.13 0.86
N GLU A 90 15.62 -3.11 1.62
CA GLU A 90 15.78 -1.73 1.15
C GLU A 90 16.89 -1.61 0.10
N GLN A 91 18.08 -2.18 0.37
CA GLN A 91 19.26 -2.10 -0.49
C GLN A 91 19.00 -2.71 -1.87
N HIS A 92 18.25 -3.80 -1.93
CA HIS A 92 17.95 -4.51 -3.17
C HIS A 92 16.55 -4.19 -3.73
N GLN A 93 15.84 -3.21 -3.15
CA GLN A 93 14.50 -2.76 -3.56
C GLN A 93 13.49 -3.92 -3.66
N LEU A 94 13.61 -4.90 -2.76
CA LEU A 94 12.87 -6.16 -2.84
C LEU A 94 11.39 -6.00 -2.52
N ALA A 95 11.00 -4.97 -1.76
CA ALA A 95 9.59 -4.71 -1.46
C ALA A 95 8.77 -4.43 -2.73
N ARG A 96 9.33 -3.67 -3.68
CA ARG A 96 8.70 -3.41 -4.98
C ARG A 96 8.60 -4.67 -5.84
N GLN A 97 9.62 -5.53 -5.78
CA GLN A 97 9.62 -6.80 -6.50
C GLN A 97 8.59 -7.77 -5.91
N LEU A 98 8.47 -7.83 -4.58
CA LEU A 98 7.45 -8.59 -3.87
C LEU A 98 6.05 -8.12 -4.26
N PHE A 99 5.80 -6.79 -4.25
CA PHE A 99 4.52 -6.22 -4.68
C PHE A 99 4.14 -6.66 -6.10
N LYS A 100 5.06 -6.52 -7.06
CA LYS A 100 4.84 -6.97 -8.44
C LYS A 100 4.59 -8.48 -8.54
N THR A 101 5.36 -9.27 -7.81
CA THR A 101 5.26 -10.75 -7.80
C THR A 101 3.92 -11.22 -7.26
N ILE A 102 3.46 -10.63 -6.15
CA ILE A 102 2.17 -10.95 -5.55
C ILE A 102 1.02 -10.51 -6.46
N ASN A 103 1.09 -9.31 -7.05
CA ASN A 103 0.06 -8.87 -7.99
C ASN A 103 -0.05 -9.78 -9.20
N ARG A 104 1.09 -10.24 -9.76
CA ARG A 104 1.10 -11.23 -10.84
C ARG A 104 0.46 -12.54 -10.40
N TRP A 105 0.84 -13.07 -9.24
CA TRP A 105 0.26 -14.29 -8.69
C TRP A 105 -1.26 -14.17 -8.48
N LEU A 106 -1.75 -13.02 -7.99
CA LEU A 106 -3.18 -12.73 -7.83
C LEU A 106 -3.92 -12.62 -9.17
N ALA A 107 -3.27 -12.07 -10.19
CA ALA A 107 -3.82 -12.01 -11.55
C ALA A 107 -3.90 -13.40 -12.20
N GLU A 108 -2.84 -14.21 -12.08
CA GLU A 108 -2.81 -15.61 -12.54
C GLU A 108 -3.87 -16.47 -11.84
N ALA A 109 -4.15 -16.20 -10.56
CA ALA A 109 -5.23 -16.83 -9.81
C ALA A 109 -6.64 -16.32 -10.18
N GLY A 110 -6.77 -15.34 -11.08
CA GLY A 110 -8.04 -14.78 -11.53
C GLY A 110 -8.75 -13.89 -10.49
N VAL A 111 -8.04 -13.46 -9.44
CA VAL A 111 -8.62 -12.64 -8.35
C VAL A 111 -8.62 -11.15 -8.71
N MET A 112 -7.63 -10.71 -9.48
CA MET A 112 -7.50 -9.34 -9.97
C MET A 112 -8.10 -9.24 -11.38
N MET A 113 -9.00 -8.28 -11.58
CA MET A 113 -9.60 -8.00 -12.88
C MET A 113 -8.91 -6.75 -13.46
N THR A 114 -8.69 -6.70 -14.77
CA THR A 114 -7.90 -5.62 -15.40
C THR A 114 -8.76 -4.56 -16.10
N GLN A 115 -10.09 -4.71 -16.12
CA GLN A 115 -10.94 -3.85 -16.97
C GLN A 115 -11.28 -2.47 -16.37
N GLY A 116 -11.02 -2.23 -15.09
CA GLY A 116 -11.39 -0.96 -14.46
C GLY A 116 -10.43 -0.54 -13.36
N THR A 117 -9.91 0.67 -13.45
CA THR A 117 -8.94 1.20 -12.49
C THR A 117 -9.54 2.36 -11.70
N LEU A 118 -9.47 2.26 -10.38
CA LEU A 118 -9.78 3.33 -9.45
C LEU A 118 -8.49 4.00 -8.99
N VAL A 119 -8.41 5.31 -9.17
CA VAL A 119 -7.23 6.09 -8.84
C VAL A 119 -7.51 7.00 -7.65
N ASP A 120 -6.62 6.96 -6.68
CA ASP A 120 -6.64 7.87 -5.53
C ASP A 120 -5.24 8.04 -4.93
N ALA A 121 -5.09 9.13 -4.17
CA ALA A 121 -3.85 9.47 -3.49
C ALA A 121 -4.10 9.80 -2.02
N THR A 122 -3.22 9.31 -1.15
CA THR A 122 -3.28 9.63 0.28
C THR A 122 -2.00 10.31 0.73
N ILE A 123 -2.16 11.38 1.50
CA ILE A 123 -1.03 12.03 2.18
C ILE A 123 -0.66 11.16 3.39
N ILE A 124 0.64 10.93 3.54
CA ILE A 124 1.24 10.27 4.69
C ILE A 124 2.15 11.29 5.36
N GLU A 125 1.78 11.67 6.58
CA GLU A 125 2.52 12.68 7.31
C GLU A 125 3.90 12.17 7.72
N ALA A 126 4.91 13.02 7.59
CA ALA A 126 6.24 12.80 8.11
C ALA A 126 6.45 13.66 9.37
N PRO A 127 7.35 13.26 10.28
CA PRO A 127 7.79 14.14 11.36
C PRO A 127 8.41 15.43 10.79
N SER A 128 7.87 16.58 11.18
CA SER A 128 8.40 17.91 10.81
C SER A 128 9.51 18.41 11.75
N SER A 129 9.98 17.55 12.66
CA SER A 129 10.97 17.88 13.68
C SER A 129 12.33 18.15 13.04
N THR A 130 12.93 19.28 13.41
CA THR A 130 14.32 19.65 13.11
C THR A 130 15.28 19.28 14.23
N LYS A 131 14.82 18.56 15.27
CA LYS A 131 15.67 18.16 16.42
C LYS A 131 16.60 16.99 16.05
N ASN A 132 17.49 17.20 15.09
CA ASN A 132 18.59 16.31 14.71
C ASN A 132 19.91 17.10 14.70
N LYS A 133 21.05 16.41 14.55
CA LYS A 133 22.38 17.05 14.56
C LYS A 133 22.52 18.16 13.51
N GLU A 134 21.84 18.01 12.37
CA GLU A 134 21.88 18.94 11.23
C GLU A 134 20.87 20.09 11.33
N GLN A 135 20.00 20.09 12.35
CA GLN A 135 18.88 21.02 12.54
C GLN A 135 17.91 21.16 11.35
N GLN A 136 17.79 20.10 10.53
CA GLN A 136 17.01 20.11 9.30
C GLN A 136 15.88 19.07 9.33
N ARG A 137 14.81 19.39 8.59
CA ARG A 137 13.74 18.43 8.29
C ARG A 137 14.24 17.42 7.25
N ASP A 138 13.46 16.38 7.02
CA ASP A 138 13.73 15.46 5.90
C ASP A 138 13.67 16.25 4.57
N PRO A 139 14.77 16.31 3.79
CA PRO A 139 14.83 17.10 2.57
C PRO A 139 13.99 16.51 1.42
N GLU A 140 13.62 15.23 1.48
CA GLU A 140 12.80 14.58 0.45
C GLU A 140 11.29 14.67 0.74
N MET A 141 10.92 15.21 1.90
CA MET A 141 9.54 15.43 2.33
C MET A 141 9.16 16.89 2.12
N HIS A 142 7.94 17.13 1.62
CA HIS A 142 7.49 18.48 1.29
C HIS A 142 6.10 18.76 1.87
N GLN A 143 5.76 20.05 1.93
CA GLN A 143 4.47 20.50 2.44
C GLN A 143 3.43 20.65 1.33
N THR A 144 2.19 20.33 1.65
CA THR A 144 1.03 20.55 0.79
C THR A 144 -0.17 20.96 1.62
N LYS A 145 -1.12 21.67 0.99
CA LYS A 145 -2.34 22.12 1.65
C LYS A 145 -3.51 21.27 1.18
N LYS A 146 -4.17 20.57 2.10
CA LYS A 146 -5.43 19.84 1.83
C LYS A 146 -6.55 20.51 2.60
N GLY A 147 -7.52 21.08 1.87
CA GLY A 147 -8.54 21.95 2.47
C GLY A 147 -7.89 23.16 3.16
N ASN A 148 -8.13 23.31 4.46
CA ASN A 148 -7.55 24.39 5.27
C ASN A 148 -6.34 23.96 6.12
N GLN A 149 -5.88 22.71 5.99
CA GLN A 149 -4.78 22.16 6.79
C GLN A 149 -3.53 21.97 5.94
N TRP A 150 -2.38 22.28 6.54
CA TRP A 150 -1.06 22.02 5.98
C TRP A 150 -0.55 20.68 6.48
N HIS A 151 -0.06 19.86 5.56
CA HIS A 151 0.56 18.58 5.84
C HIS A 151 1.99 18.58 5.33
N PHE A 152 2.91 17.96 6.08
CA PHE A 152 4.29 17.77 5.68
C PHE A 152 4.56 16.27 5.54
N GLY A 153 5.09 15.84 4.39
CA GLY A 153 5.39 14.43 4.16
C GLY A 153 5.40 14.05 2.68
N MET A 154 4.81 12.90 2.41
CA MET A 154 4.75 12.27 1.09
C MET A 154 3.30 11.92 0.71
N LYS A 155 3.10 11.49 -0.53
CA LYS A 155 1.88 10.90 -1.05
C LYS A 155 2.14 9.47 -1.50
N ALA A 156 1.17 8.61 -1.23
CA ALA A 156 1.05 7.31 -1.90
C ALA A 156 -0.12 7.39 -2.87
N HIS A 157 0.19 7.27 -4.16
CA HIS A 157 -0.76 7.21 -5.26
C HIS A 157 -0.97 5.76 -5.65
N ILE A 158 -2.22 5.33 -5.82
CA ILE A 158 -2.53 3.94 -6.13
C ILE A 158 -3.50 3.81 -7.29
N GLY A 159 -3.28 2.76 -8.09
CA GLY A 159 -4.26 2.19 -9.01
C GLY A 159 -4.83 0.92 -8.38
N VAL A 160 -6.16 0.85 -8.28
CA VAL A 160 -6.89 -0.24 -7.63
C VAL A 160 -7.88 -0.86 -8.61
N ASP A 161 -7.88 -2.19 -8.73
CA ASP A 161 -8.87 -2.90 -9.53
C ASP A 161 -10.27 -2.60 -8.98
N ALA A 162 -11.12 -2.04 -9.83
CA ALA A 162 -12.46 -1.61 -9.50
C ALA A 162 -13.34 -2.75 -8.98
N LYS A 163 -13.08 -4.00 -9.39
CA LYS A 163 -13.90 -5.15 -8.99
C LYS A 163 -13.45 -5.74 -7.66
N SER A 164 -12.19 -6.13 -7.53
CA SER A 164 -11.67 -6.79 -6.31
C SER A 164 -11.36 -5.80 -5.18
N GLY A 165 -10.97 -4.57 -5.52
CA GLY A 165 -10.40 -3.59 -4.59
C GLY A 165 -8.93 -3.87 -4.26
N LEU A 166 -8.22 -4.65 -5.08
CA LEU A 166 -6.79 -4.93 -4.93
C LEU A 166 -5.95 -3.85 -5.62
N THR A 167 -4.87 -3.43 -4.97
CA THR A 167 -3.95 -2.41 -5.51
C THR A 167 -3.01 -3.04 -6.52
N HIS A 168 -3.07 -2.64 -7.79
CA HIS A 168 -2.17 -3.14 -8.83
C HIS A 168 -0.97 -2.23 -9.08
N SER A 169 -1.16 -0.91 -8.92
CA SER A 169 -0.13 0.11 -9.13
C SER A 169 0.07 0.98 -7.89
N LEU A 170 1.31 1.40 -7.65
CA LEU A 170 1.70 2.24 -6.52
C LEU A 170 2.80 3.20 -6.95
N VAL A 171 2.66 4.48 -6.64
CA VAL A 171 3.72 5.49 -6.81
C VAL A 171 3.85 6.29 -5.52
N THR A 172 5.07 6.51 -5.07
CA THR A 172 5.36 7.32 -3.88
C THR A 172 6.07 8.59 -4.32
N THR A 173 5.56 9.75 -3.89
CA THR A 173 6.13 11.05 -4.22
C THR A 173 6.16 11.96 -3.01
N ALA A 174 6.90 13.06 -3.07
CA ALA A 174 6.72 14.15 -2.11
C ALA A 174 5.29 14.69 -2.14
N ALA A 175 4.82 15.29 -1.03
CA ALA A 175 3.41 15.68 -0.91
C ALA A 175 3.01 16.89 -1.78
N ASN A 176 3.96 17.69 -2.25
CA ASN A 176 3.74 18.81 -3.17
C ASN A 176 3.51 18.37 -4.62
N GLU A 177 3.86 17.14 -4.97
CA GLU A 177 3.64 16.62 -6.33
C GLU A 177 2.15 16.54 -6.65
N HIS A 178 1.81 16.93 -7.88
CA HIS A 178 0.42 16.98 -8.34
C HIS A 178 -0.06 15.59 -8.76
N ASP A 179 -1.23 15.18 -8.29
CA ASP A 179 -1.77 13.83 -8.46
C ASP A 179 -1.98 13.47 -9.96
N LEU A 180 -2.48 14.42 -10.76
CA LEU A 180 -2.57 14.29 -12.24
C LEU A 180 -1.28 13.82 -12.92
N ASN A 181 -0.10 14.25 -12.45
CA ASN A 181 1.17 13.89 -13.09
C ASN A 181 1.55 12.42 -12.87
N GLN A 182 0.91 11.76 -11.90
CA GLN A 182 1.18 10.36 -11.59
C GLN A 182 0.17 9.43 -12.23
N LEU A 183 -0.91 9.94 -12.81
CA LEU A 183 -2.02 9.14 -13.31
C LEU A 183 -1.59 8.08 -14.33
N GLY A 184 -0.73 8.43 -15.29
CA GLY A 184 -0.22 7.46 -16.28
C GLY A 184 0.55 6.30 -15.65
N ASN A 185 1.30 6.56 -14.57
CA ASN A 185 2.03 5.53 -13.81
C ASN A 185 1.12 4.62 -12.97
N LEU A 186 -0.16 4.97 -12.84
CA LEU A 186 -1.15 4.19 -12.09
C LEU A 186 -1.98 3.28 -12.98
N LEU A 187 -1.89 3.44 -14.29
CA LEU A 187 -2.57 2.59 -15.27
C LEU A 187 -1.69 1.41 -15.67
N HIS A 188 -2.30 0.31 -16.09
CA HIS A 188 -1.61 -0.88 -16.58
C HIS A 188 -1.82 -1.13 -18.09
N GLY A 189 -2.67 -0.35 -18.77
CA GLY A 189 -2.87 -0.36 -20.22
C GLY A 189 -3.96 -1.31 -20.73
N GLU A 190 -4.70 -1.98 -19.84
CA GLU A 190 -5.81 -2.87 -20.21
C GLU A 190 -7.17 -2.35 -19.71
N GLU A 191 -7.18 -1.13 -19.16
CA GLU A 191 -8.37 -0.49 -18.64
C GLU A 191 -9.42 -0.26 -19.74
N GLN A 192 -10.69 -0.47 -19.40
CA GLN A 192 -11.83 -0.01 -20.18
C GLN A 192 -12.39 1.29 -19.61
N PHE A 193 -12.25 1.48 -18.29
CA PHE A 193 -12.63 2.73 -17.63
C PHE A 193 -11.67 3.09 -16.49
N VAL A 194 -11.56 4.38 -16.23
CA VAL A 194 -10.77 4.93 -15.11
C VAL A 194 -11.66 5.82 -14.26
N SER A 195 -11.77 5.53 -12.96
CA SER A 195 -12.51 6.36 -12.01
C SER A 195 -11.56 7.08 -11.04
N ALA A 196 -11.74 8.39 -10.92
CA ALA A 196 -10.86 9.24 -10.11
C ALA A 196 -11.65 10.38 -9.44
N ASP A 197 -11.04 11.02 -8.45
CA ASP A 197 -11.63 12.17 -7.77
C ASP A 197 -11.57 13.46 -8.63
N ALA A 198 -12.19 14.53 -8.13
CA ALA A 198 -12.25 15.79 -8.87
C ALA A 198 -10.89 16.50 -9.04
N GLY A 199 -9.85 16.07 -8.30
CA GLY A 199 -8.48 16.53 -8.47
C GLY A 199 -7.84 16.04 -9.76
N TYR A 200 -8.42 14.99 -10.38
CA TYR A 200 -8.00 14.47 -11.69
C TYR A 200 -8.77 15.07 -12.87
N GLN A 201 -9.57 16.12 -12.64
CA GLN A 201 -10.15 16.88 -13.76
C GLN A 201 -9.04 17.45 -14.64
N GLY A 202 -9.10 17.19 -15.94
CA GLY A 202 -8.04 17.54 -16.89
C GLY A 202 -7.23 16.34 -17.39
N ALA A 203 -7.40 15.16 -16.78
CA ALA A 203 -6.68 13.95 -17.19
C ALA A 203 -6.84 13.60 -18.69
N PRO A 204 -8.05 13.60 -19.28
CA PRO A 204 -8.22 13.25 -20.70
C PRO A 204 -7.58 14.26 -21.67
N GLN A 205 -7.18 15.45 -21.18
CA GLN A 205 -6.56 16.50 -21.99
C GLN A 205 -5.03 16.49 -21.88
N ARG A 206 -4.44 15.56 -21.11
CA ARG A 206 -2.98 15.45 -20.97
C ARG A 206 -2.39 14.70 -22.16
N GLU A 207 -1.29 15.23 -22.71
CA GLU A 207 -0.56 14.61 -23.81
C GLU A 207 -0.08 13.20 -23.47
N GLU A 208 0.41 12.99 -22.24
CA GLU A 208 0.84 11.68 -21.72
C GLU A 208 -0.29 10.62 -21.65
N LEU A 209 -1.55 11.06 -21.72
CA LEU A 209 -2.74 10.20 -21.67
C LEU A 209 -3.53 10.22 -22.99
N ALA A 210 -3.00 10.85 -24.04
CA ALA A 210 -3.70 11.02 -25.31
C ALA A 210 -4.01 9.68 -26.01
N GLU A 211 -3.16 8.68 -25.80
CA GLU A 211 -3.32 7.32 -26.37
C GLU A 211 -4.17 6.40 -25.47
N VAL A 212 -4.59 6.87 -24.28
CA VAL A 212 -5.37 6.07 -23.33
C VAL A 212 -6.85 6.14 -23.70
N ASP A 213 -7.31 5.16 -24.49
CA ASP A 213 -8.70 5.01 -24.92
C ASP A 213 -9.55 4.32 -23.84
N VAL A 214 -10.07 5.11 -22.90
CA VAL A 214 -10.87 4.62 -21.76
C VAL A 214 -12.05 5.52 -21.45
N ASP A 215 -13.08 4.95 -20.81
CA ASP A 215 -14.17 5.72 -20.22
C ASP A 215 -13.71 6.44 -18.94
N TRP A 216 -13.60 7.77 -19.02
CA TRP A 216 -13.19 8.60 -17.89
C TRP A 216 -14.35 8.91 -16.94
N LEU A 217 -14.36 8.25 -15.78
CA LEU A 217 -15.33 8.43 -14.70
C LEU A 217 -14.78 9.35 -13.58
N ILE A 218 -14.43 10.58 -13.96
CA ILE A 218 -13.90 11.60 -13.05
C ILE A 218 -15.05 12.30 -12.33
N ALA A 219 -14.93 12.42 -11.00
CA ALA A 219 -15.93 13.09 -10.17
C ALA A 219 -16.05 14.60 -10.48
N GLU A 220 -17.26 15.12 -10.38
CA GLU A 220 -17.52 16.55 -10.49
C GLU A 220 -17.10 17.30 -9.21
N ARG A 221 -16.73 18.58 -9.34
CA ARG A 221 -16.32 19.39 -8.18
C ARG A 221 -17.45 19.52 -7.17
N PRO A 222 -17.18 19.46 -5.85
CA PRO A 222 -18.21 19.57 -4.81
C PRO A 222 -19.13 20.80 -4.95
N GLY A 223 -18.57 21.95 -5.38
CA GLY A 223 -19.34 23.17 -5.61
C GLY A 223 -20.38 23.02 -6.73
N ARG A 224 -20.02 22.34 -7.83
CA ARG A 224 -20.93 22.13 -8.98
C ARG A 224 -21.98 21.07 -8.65
N VAL A 225 -21.60 20.00 -7.94
CA VAL A 225 -22.57 19.03 -7.38
C VAL A 225 -23.57 19.72 -6.46
N LYS A 226 -23.13 20.67 -5.62
CA LYS A 226 -24.03 21.47 -4.76
C LYS A 226 -25.03 22.29 -5.57
N THR A 227 -24.58 22.94 -6.65
CA THR A 227 -25.47 23.67 -7.57
C THR A 227 -26.48 22.76 -8.25
N LEU A 228 -26.07 21.57 -8.71
CA LEU A 228 -26.99 20.60 -9.31
C LEU A 228 -28.11 20.21 -8.34
N LYS A 229 -27.77 19.99 -7.08
CA LYS A 229 -28.70 19.63 -6.00
C LYS A 229 -29.68 20.73 -5.60
N GLN A 230 -29.48 21.99 -6.00
CA GLN A 230 -30.48 23.06 -5.80
C GLN A 230 -31.73 22.84 -6.65
N HIS A 231 -31.61 22.15 -7.80
CA HIS A 231 -32.72 21.84 -8.71
C HIS A 231 -32.78 20.33 -9.01
N PRO A 232 -33.05 19.48 -8.02
CA PRO A 232 -32.87 18.03 -8.12
C PRO A 232 -33.82 17.38 -9.13
N ARG A 233 -35.03 17.93 -9.32
CA ARG A 233 -35.99 17.42 -10.32
C ARG A 233 -35.49 17.61 -11.76
N LYS A 234 -34.84 18.75 -12.05
CA LYS A 234 -34.25 19.04 -13.37
C LYS A 234 -32.94 18.28 -13.59
N ASN A 235 -32.12 18.16 -12.55
CA ASN A 235 -30.78 17.58 -12.62
C ASN A 235 -30.71 16.12 -12.17
N LYS A 236 -31.83 15.39 -12.17
CA LYS A 236 -31.94 14.03 -11.61
C LYS A 236 -30.88 13.09 -12.20
N THR A 237 -30.73 13.07 -13.52
CA THR A 237 -29.76 12.21 -14.22
C THR A 237 -28.32 12.55 -13.84
N ALA A 238 -27.95 13.83 -13.84
CA ALA A 238 -26.59 14.26 -13.49
C ALA A 238 -26.24 13.92 -12.03
N ILE A 239 -27.19 14.11 -11.10
CA ILE A 239 -27.00 13.75 -9.69
C ILE A 239 -26.83 12.23 -9.54
N ASN A 240 -27.62 11.44 -10.26
CA ASN A 240 -27.51 9.98 -10.23
C ASN A 240 -26.18 9.49 -10.80
N ILE A 241 -25.68 10.10 -11.87
CA ILE A 241 -24.35 9.78 -12.43
C ILE A 241 -23.25 10.03 -11.40
N GLU A 242 -23.26 11.19 -10.73
CA GLU A 242 -22.26 11.50 -9.70
C GLU A 242 -22.37 10.55 -8.49
N TYR A 243 -23.59 10.11 -8.14
CA TYR A 243 -23.77 9.09 -7.11
C TYR A 243 -23.17 7.74 -7.53
N MET A 244 -23.38 7.30 -8.78
CA MET A 244 -22.80 6.07 -9.31
C MET A 244 -21.27 6.13 -9.34
N LYS A 245 -20.69 7.24 -9.82
CA LYS A 245 -19.23 7.46 -9.80
C LYS A 245 -18.67 7.35 -8.38
N ALA A 246 -19.32 8.01 -7.41
CA ALA A 246 -18.89 7.96 -6.01
C ALA A 246 -18.98 6.54 -5.42
N SER A 247 -20.03 5.79 -5.76
CA SER A 247 -20.22 4.40 -5.30
C SER A 247 -19.13 3.46 -5.83
N ILE A 248 -18.76 3.58 -7.10
CA ILE A 248 -17.66 2.81 -7.70
C ILE A 248 -16.34 3.18 -7.02
N ARG A 249 -16.06 4.49 -6.92
CA ARG A 249 -14.80 5.01 -6.37
C ARG A 249 -14.59 4.65 -4.91
N ALA A 250 -15.64 4.47 -4.11
CA ALA A 250 -15.53 4.16 -2.67
C ALA A 250 -14.64 2.94 -2.36
N ARG A 251 -14.51 1.98 -3.30
CA ARG A 251 -13.64 0.80 -3.14
C ARG A 251 -12.14 1.16 -3.03
N VAL A 252 -11.69 2.25 -3.66
CA VAL A 252 -10.30 2.73 -3.59
C VAL A 252 -9.89 3.14 -2.17
N GLU A 253 -10.87 3.44 -1.30
CA GLU A 253 -10.61 3.80 0.08
C GLU A 253 -10.25 2.58 0.94
N HIS A 254 -10.58 1.36 0.49
CA HIS A 254 -10.37 0.14 1.27
C HIS A 254 -8.89 -0.18 1.52
N PRO A 255 -7.97 -0.17 0.53
CA PRO A 255 -6.54 -0.34 0.78
C PRO A 255 -5.99 0.65 1.81
N PHE A 256 -6.33 1.93 1.69
CA PHE A 256 -5.92 2.95 2.66
C PHE A 256 -6.50 2.70 4.05
N ARG A 257 -7.76 2.27 4.14
CA ARG A 257 -8.39 1.91 5.42
C ARG A 257 -7.66 0.74 6.06
N ILE A 258 -7.37 -0.33 5.31
CA ILE A 258 -6.62 -1.50 5.79
C ILE A 258 -5.29 -1.06 6.39
N ILE A 259 -4.50 -0.29 5.63
CA ILE A 259 -3.19 0.17 6.08
C ILE A 259 -3.31 1.07 7.32
N LYS A 260 -4.23 2.04 7.34
CA LYS A 260 -4.34 3.02 8.42
C LYS A 260 -5.01 2.49 9.69
N ARG A 261 -6.01 1.62 9.56
CA ARG A 261 -6.88 1.20 10.67
C ARG A 261 -6.61 -0.23 11.12
N GLN A 262 -6.37 -1.16 10.20
CA GLN A 262 -6.06 -2.54 10.55
C GLN A 262 -4.58 -2.72 10.85
N PHE A 263 -3.70 -2.14 10.04
CA PHE A 263 -2.24 -2.21 10.26
C PHE A 263 -1.70 -1.04 11.09
N GLY A 264 -2.51 -0.01 11.37
CA GLY A 264 -2.13 1.11 12.24
C GLY A 264 -1.09 2.07 11.64
N PHE A 265 -0.78 1.98 10.34
CA PHE A 265 0.20 2.86 9.69
C PHE A 265 -0.43 4.21 9.36
N VAL A 266 -0.23 5.19 10.25
CA VAL A 266 -0.80 6.55 10.12
C VAL A 266 0.25 7.60 9.76
N LYS A 267 1.53 7.34 10.04
CA LYS A 267 2.63 8.30 9.89
C LYS A 267 3.90 7.61 9.38
N ALA A 268 4.64 8.30 8.53
CA ALA A 268 5.96 7.88 8.07
C ALA A 268 6.94 7.77 9.26
N ARG A 269 7.76 6.72 9.23
CA ARG A 269 8.73 6.40 10.30
C ARG A 269 10.16 6.58 9.87
N TYR A 270 10.43 6.42 8.58
CA TYR A 270 11.76 6.48 8.01
C TYR A 270 12.03 7.86 7.43
N LYS A 271 13.32 8.23 7.36
CA LYS A 271 13.79 9.38 6.60
C LYS A 271 14.08 8.96 5.15
N GLY A 272 13.74 9.82 4.20
CA GLY A 272 13.91 9.62 2.76
C GLY A 272 12.75 8.86 2.12
N LEU A 273 12.45 9.19 0.86
CA LEU A 273 11.36 8.58 0.10
C LEU A 273 11.62 7.11 -0.19
N LEU A 274 12.86 6.71 -0.48
CA LEU A 274 13.19 5.32 -0.85
C LEU A 274 12.80 4.29 0.24
N LYS A 275 13.08 4.60 1.51
CA LYS A 275 12.75 3.70 2.63
C LYS A 275 11.24 3.63 2.85
N ASN A 276 10.58 4.78 2.76
CA ASN A 276 9.14 4.86 2.90
C ASN A 276 8.40 4.21 1.72
N ASP A 277 8.94 4.27 0.51
CA ASP A 277 8.44 3.57 -0.68
C ASP A 277 8.52 2.05 -0.48
N ASN A 278 9.66 1.54 0.00
CA ASN A 278 9.79 0.12 0.33
C ASN A 278 8.77 -0.31 1.40
N GLN A 279 8.59 0.50 2.44
CA GLN A 279 7.57 0.23 3.46
C GLN A 279 6.17 0.21 2.87
N LEU A 280 5.82 1.17 2.01
CA LEU A 280 4.51 1.24 1.37
C LEU A 280 4.27 0.06 0.44
N ALA A 281 5.26 -0.32 -0.37
CA ALA A 281 5.16 -1.48 -1.24
C ALA A 281 4.85 -2.75 -0.44
N MET A 282 5.52 -2.97 0.70
CA MET A 282 5.17 -4.08 1.60
C MET A 282 3.77 -3.94 2.19
N LEU A 283 3.38 -2.75 2.66
CA LEU A 283 2.05 -2.52 3.24
C LEU A 283 0.93 -2.80 2.23
N PHE A 284 1.05 -2.34 0.98
CA PHE A 284 0.06 -2.62 -0.07
C PHE A 284 0.07 -4.09 -0.50
N THR A 285 1.24 -4.73 -0.54
CA THR A 285 1.35 -6.18 -0.77
C THR A 285 0.54 -6.96 0.28
N LEU A 286 0.76 -6.65 1.56
CA LEU A 286 0.07 -7.32 2.66
C LEU A 286 -1.41 -6.92 2.74
N ALA A 287 -1.77 -5.70 2.37
CA ALA A 287 -3.15 -5.24 2.31
C ALA A 287 -3.94 -5.98 1.21
N ASN A 288 -3.31 -6.27 0.06
CA ASN A 288 -3.92 -7.09 -0.98
C ASN A 288 -4.22 -8.50 -0.47
N LEU A 289 -3.26 -9.17 0.16
CA LEU A 289 -3.46 -10.52 0.71
C LEU A 289 -4.51 -10.53 1.84
N PHE A 290 -4.55 -9.47 2.66
CA PHE A 290 -5.61 -9.30 3.65
C PHE A 290 -6.99 -9.07 3.02
N ARG A 291 -7.06 -8.35 1.90
CA ARG A 291 -8.30 -8.15 1.14
C ARG A 291 -8.79 -9.47 0.54
N VAL A 292 -7.89 -10.32 0.06
CA VAL A 292 -8.23 -11.68 -0.40
C VAL A 292 -8.81 -12.53 0.75
N ASP A 293 -8.21 -12.52 1.95
CA ASP A 293 -8.81 -13.15 3.15
C ASP A 293 -10.24 -12.66 3.41
N GLN A 294 -10.49 -11.36 3.26
CA GLN A 294 -11.84 -10.82 3.40
C GLN A 294 -12.80 -11.32 2.32
N MET A 295 -12.34 -11.44 1.08
CA MET A 295 -13.16 -11.93 -0.04
C MET A 295 -13.53 -13.40 0.16
N ILE A 296 -12.57 -14.25 0.54
CA ILE A 296 -12.80 -15.68 0.83
C ILE A 296 -13.86 -15.81 1.93
N ARG A 297 -13.69 -15.08 3.04
CA ARG A 297 -14.65 -15.12 4.16
C ARG A 297 -16.03 -14.58 3.81
N GLN A 298 -16.12 -13.64 2.88
CA GLN A 298 -17.42 -13.14 2.40
C GLN A 298 -18.12 -14.21 1.57
N TRP A 299 -17.38 -14.91 0.71
CA TRP A 299 -17.90 -16.00 -0.10
C TRP A 299 -18.35 -17.20 0.73
N GLU A 300 -17.54 -17.64 1.71
CA GLU A 300 -17.90 -18.73 2.63
C GLU A 300 -19.18 -18.46 3.43
N ARG A 301 -19.50 -17.19 3.70
CA ARG A 301 -20.72 -16.79 4.43
C ARG A 301 -21.96 -16.67 3.55
N SER A 302 -21.77 -16.59 2.23
CA SER A 302 -22.88 -16.49 1.28
C SER A 302 -23.26 -17.83 0.66
N GLN A 303 -22.52 -18.90 0.98
CA GLN A 303 -22.93 -20.29 0.79
C GLN A 303 -23.78 -20.73 1.99
#